data_AF-A0A968DML7-F1
#
_entry.id   AF-A0A968DML7-F1
#
_cell.length_a   1.000
_cell.length_b   1.000
_cell.length_c   1.000
_cell.angle_alpha   90.00
_cell.angle_beta   90.00
_cell.angle_gamma   90.00
#
_symmetry.space_group_name_H-M   'P 1'
#
loop_
_entity.id
_entity.type
_entity.pdbx_description
1 polymer ?
#
loop_
_entity_poly.entity_id
_entity_poly.type
_entity_poly.pdbx_seq_one_letter_code
_entity_poly.pdbx_strand_id
1 'polypeptide(L)'
;MDTTGQPKPNAVNRMLLITLIVILFAAALGIRIFDLDDPPLDFHSTRQLRSLIIARGMFYQGLEDSPRLEREIAVNQWKDLAIIEPPLFERLVALTYRIVGAEIPWIARIYSIIFWLAGGIPLFLLARRMTSDA
;
A
#
# COMPACT_ATOMS: atom_id res chain seq x y z
N MET A 1 5.97 -41.66 11.11
CA MET A 1 5.74 -41.70 9.65
C MET A 1 4.33 -41.23 9.34
N ASP A 2 4.14 -40.49 8.25
CA ASP A 2 2.82 -40.28 7.63
C ASP A 2 2.66 -41.31 6.49
N THR A 3 1.43 -41.61 6.06
CA THR A 3 1.08 -42.68 5.10
C THR A 3 1.65 -42.49 3.68
N THR A 4 2.43 -41.43 3.43
CA THR A 4 2.96 -41.03 2.13
C THR A 4 4.50 -41.13 1.99
N GLY A 5 5.22 -41.63 3.01
CA GLY A 5 6.68 -41.86 2.92
C GLY A 5 7.54 -40.58 2.81
N GLN A 6 6.93 -39.40 2.82
CA GLN A 6 7.63 -38.12 2.79
C GLN A 6 8.24 -37.82 4.18
N PRO A 7 9.53 -37.43 4.26
CA PRO A 7 10.13 -37.06 5.54
C PRO A 7 9.40 -35.83 6.09
N LYS A 8 8.78 -35.97 7.27
CA LYS A 8 8.16 -34.83 7.95
C LYS A 8 9.24 -33.77 8.18
N PRO A 9 9.00 -32.50 7.81
CA PRO A 9 9.95 -31.44 8.11
C PRO A 9 10.23 -31.45 9.61
N ASN A 10 11.50 -31.57 9.98
CA ASN A 10 11.92 -31.46 11.37
C ASN A 10 11.46 -30.10 11.92
N ALA A 11 11.12 -30.06 13.21
CA ALA A 11 10.63 -28.84 13.85
C ALA A 11 11.63 -27.67 13.69
N VAL A 12 12.92 -27.99 13.62
CA VAL A 12 14.03 -27.05 13.43
C VAL A 12 13.99 -26.38 12.05
N ASN A 13 13.83 -27.10 10.93
CA ASN A 13 13.78 -26.46 9.61
C ASN A 13 12.50 -25.64 9.43
N ARG A 14 11.38 -26.09 10.01
CA ARG A 14 10.14 -25.32 10.01
C ARG A 14 10.32 -23.99 10.78
N MET A 15 10.96 -24.04 11.94
CA MET A 15 11.24 -22.85 12.73
C MET A 15 12.22 -21.91 12.01
N LEU A 16 13.29 -22.46 11.42
CA LEU A 16 14.24 -21.70 10.60
C LEU A 16 13.56 -20.98 9.44
N LEU A 17 12.69 -21.67 8.69
CA LEU A 17 11.94 -21.10 7.57
C LEU A 17 11.04 -19.95 8.02
N ILE A 18 10.29 -20.14 9.11
CA ILE A 18 9.44 -19.09 9.67
C ILE A 18 10.30 -17.88 10.07
N THR A 19 11.43 -18.10 10.75
CA THR A 19 12.35 -17.03 11.14
C THR A 19 12.86 -16.26 9.92
N LEU A 20 13.26 -16.94 8.84
CA LEU A 20 13.72 -16.28 7.62
C LEU A 20 12.62 -15.44 6.97
N ILE A 21 11.38 -15.95 6.91
CA ILE A 21 10.24 -15.20 6.38
C ILE A 21 9.98 -13.96 7.25
N VAL A 22 9.98 -14.09 8.57
CA VAL A 22 9.80 -12.96 9.49
C VAL A 22 10.90 -11.92 9.29
N ILE A 23 12.15 -12.33 9.17
CA ILE A 23 13.28 -11.41 8.91
C ILE A 23 13.10 -10.69 7.58
N LEU A 24 12.71 -11.40 6.52
CA LEU A 24 12.49 -10.80 5.19
C LEU A 24 11.36 -9.75 5.21
N PHE A 25 10.24 -10.07 5.87
CA PHE A 25 9.11 -9.14 5.99
C PHE A 25 9.46 -7.95 6.89
N ALA A 26 10.19 -8.17 7.98
CA ALA A 26 10.65 -7.11 8.87
C ALA A 26 11.64 -6.17 8.15
N ALA A 27 12.58 -6.72 7.39
CA ALA A 27 13.50 -5.92 6.57
C ALA A 27 12.76 -5.12 5.50
N ALA A 28 11.82 -5.75 4.79
CA ALA A 28 11.02 -5.08 3.76
C ALA A 28 10.14 -3.95 4.33
N LEU A 29 9.61 -4.14 5.54
CA LEU A 29 8.86 -3.12 6.28
C LEU A 29 9.78 -1.98 6.73
N GLY A 30 10.91 -2.29 7.35
CA GLY A 30 11.88 -1.30 7.84
C GLY A 30 12.39 -0.38 6.73
N ILE A 31 12.76 -0.95 5.58
CA ILE A 31 13.22 -0.18 4.41
C ILE A 31 12.14 0.78 3.89
N ARG A 32 10.86 0.42 3.96
CA ARG A 32 9.76 1.24 3.42
C ARG A 32 9.21 2.27 4.41
N ILE A 33 9.39 2.04 5.71
CA ILE A 33 9.05 3.02 6.75
C ILE A 33 10.16 4.07 6.90
N PHE A 34 11.38 3.74 6.50
CA PHE A 34 12.47 4.71 6.43
C PHE A 34 12.08 5.87 5.50
N ASP A 35 12.22 7.10 5.99
CA ASP A 35 11.84 8.36 5.32
C ASP A 35 10.41 8.37 4.75
N LEU A 36 9.46 7.77 5.49
CA LEU A 36 8.06 7.67 5.06
C LEU A 36 7.43 9.04 4.81
N ASP A 37 7.77 10.04 5.62
CA ASP A 37 7.22 11.40 5.64
C ASP A 37 7.70 12.29 4.50
N ASP A 38 8.72 11.86 3.74
CA ASP A 38 9.13 12.55 2.53
C ASP A 38 7.98 12.64 1.51
N PRO A 39 7.93 13.72 0.71
CA PRO A 39 6.96 13.82 -0.37
C PRO A 39 7.04 12.59 -1.28
N PRO A 40 5.90 11.97 -1.63
CA PRO A 40 5.85 10.79 -2.50
C PRO A 40 6.12 11.19 -3.95
N LEU A 41 7.33 11.64 -4.26
CA LEU A 41 7.77 12.14 -5.58
C LEU A 41 9.09 11.50 -6.03
N ASP A 42 9.41 10.34 -5.48
CA ASP A 42 10.71 9.68 -5.51
C ASP A 42 10.91 8.74 -6.71
N PHE A 43 9.86 8.07 -7.19
CA PHE A 43 9.97 7.10 -8.30
C PHE A 43 9.18 7.51 -9.54
N HIS A 44 7.87 7.73 -9.39
CA HIS A 44 6.97 8.10 -10.47
C HIS A 44 6.29 9.41 -10.14
N SER A 45 7.10 10.44 -9.93
CA SER A 45 6.70 11.75 -9.40
C SER A 45 5.45 12.30 -10.09
N THR A 46 5.37 12.26 -11.42
CA THR A 46 4.19 12.72 -12.18
C THR A 46 2.91 11.95 -11.81
N ARG A 47 3.00 10.62 -11.70
CA ARG A 47 1.85 9.77 -11.36
C ARG A 47 1.48 9.89 -9.89
N GLN A 48 2.47 9.93 -9.00
CA GLN A 48 2.23 10.12 -7.57
C GLN A 48 1.62 11.50 -7.29
N LEU A 49 2.11 12.56 -7.93
CA LEU A 49 1.53 13.90 -7.86
C LEU A 49 0.10 13.91 -8.40
N ARG A 50 -0.14 13.25 -9.53
CA ARG A 50 -1.49 13.10 -10.09
C ARG A 50 -2.44 12.44 -9.08
N SER A 51 -2.07 11.29 -8.52
CA SER A 51 -2.87 10.59 -7.51
C SER A 51 -3.10 11.45 -6.26
N LEU A 52 -2.09 12.24 -5.85
CA LEU A 52 -2.21 13.18 -4.73
C LEU A 52 -3.25 14.28 -5.03
N ILE A 53 -3.21 14.89 -6.22
CA ILE A 53 -4.18 15.93 -6.64
C ILE A 53 -5.61 15.35 -6.67
N ILE A 54 -5.78 14.14 -7.20
CA ILE A 54 -7.07 13.46 -7.24
C ILE A 54 -7.59 13.21 -5.82
N ALA A 55 -6.77 12.64 -4.94
CA ALA A 55 -7.15 12.36 -3.55
C ALA A 55 -7.48 13.65 -2.78
N ARG A 56 -6.70 14.71 -3.00
CA ARG A 56 -6.95 16.04 -2.43
C ARG A 56 -8.29 16.61 -2.91
N GLY A 57 -8.56 16.60 -4.21
CA GLY A 57 -9.83 17.08 -4.75
C GLY A 57 -11.04 16.32 -4.19
N MET A 58 -10.93 14.99 -4.05
CA MET A 58 -11.96 14.15 -3.42
C MET A 58 -12.17 14.46 -1.93
N PHE A 59 -11.09 14.72 -1.19
CA PHE A 59 -11.16 15.12 0.21
C PHE A 59 -11.88 16.46 0.38
N TYR A 60 -11.45 17.48 -0.36
CA TYR A 60 -12.05 18.82 -0.30
C TYR A 60 -13.48 18.87 -0.84
N GLN A 61 -13.84 18.01 -1.81
CA GLN A 61 -15.22 17.94 -2.30
C GLN A 61 -16.25 17.71 -1.18
N GLY A 62 -15.90 16.93 -0.16
CA GLY A 62 -16.76 16.60 0.98
C GLY A 62 -16.51 17.43 2.24
N LEU A 63 -15.69 18.48 2.18
CA LEU A 63 -15.27 19.28 3.33
C LEU A 63 -15.92 20.67 3.30
N GLU A 64 -17.13 20.78 3.85
CA GLU A 64 -17.94 22.01 3.81
C GLU A 64 -17.38 23.14 4.68
N ASP A 65 -16.62 22.80 5.73
CA ASP A 65 -16.02 23.76 6.66
C ASP A 65 -14.76 24.46 6.10
N SER A 66 -14.28 24.06 4.91
CA SER A 66 -13.07 24.64 4.31
C SER A 66 -13.34 25.95 3.57
N PRO A 67 -12.35 26.87 3.47
CA PRO A 67 -12.48 28.09 2.67
C PRO A 67 -12.91 27.77 1.24
N ARG A 68 -13.95 28.48 0.77
CA ARG A 68 -14.58 28.20 -0.53
C ARG A 68 -13.57 28.18 -1.68
N LEU A 69 -12.64 29.12 -1.70
CA LEU A 69 -11.62 29.24 -2.74
C LEU A 69 -10.69 28.02 -2.78
N GLU A 70 -10.20 27.56 -1.63
CA GLU A 70 -9.32 26.38 -1.55
C GLU A 70 -10.03 25.12 -2.04
N ARG A 71 -11.28 24.95 -1.61
CA ARG A 71 -12.14 23.85 -2.03
C ARG A 71 -12.35 23.84 -3.54
N GLU A 72 -12.67 25.00 -4.13
CA GLU A 72 -12.88 25.14 -5.57
C GLU A 72 -11.61 24.84 -6.36
N ILE A 73 -10.46 25.37 -5.92
CA ILE A 73 -9.16 25.09 -6.55
C ILE A 73 -8.88 23.58 -6.55
N ALA A 74 -8.97 22.93 -5.38
CA ALA A 74 -8.68 21.50 -5.26
C ALA A 74 -9.61 20.62 -6.11
N VAL A 75 -10.91 20.92 -6.11
CA VAL A 75 -11.90 20.17 -6.89
C VAL A 75 -11.72 20.40 -8.39
N ASN A 76 -11.42 21.62 -8.82
CA ASN A 76 -11.19 21.91 -10.24
C ASN A 76 -9.91 21.23 -10.74
N GLN A 77 -8.81 21.31 -9.98
CA GLN A 77 -7.57 20.61 -10.31
C GLN A 77 -7.78 19.10 -10.50
N TRP A 78 -8.56 18.47 -9.63
CA TRP A 78 -8.92 17.07 -9.82
C TRP A 78 -9.77 16.85 -11.09
N LYS A 79 -10.81 17.65 -11.30
CA LYS A 79 -11.72 17.50 -12.45
C LYS A 79 -11.06 17.78 -13.81
N ASP A 80 -10.01 18.60 -13.83
CA ASP A 80 -9.22 18.91 -15.03
C ASP A 80 -8.30 17.74 -15.43
N LEU A 81 -8.04 16.78 -14.53
CA LEU A 81 -7.25 15.61 -14.84
C LEU A 81 -8.08 14.58 -15.61
N ALA A 82 -7.58 14.15 -16.77
CA ALA A 82 -8.20 13.07 -17.55
C ALA A 82 -8.45 11.79 -16.73
N ILE A 83 -9.58 11.11 -16.94
CA ILE A 83 -9.80 9.82 -16.30
C ILE A 83 -9.02 8.75 -17.09
N ILE A 84 -7.85 8.36 -16.57
CA ILE A 84 -6.99 7.33 -17.17
C ILE A 84 -7.31 5.96 -16.56
N GLU A 85 -7.47 5.92 -15.23
CA GLU A 85 -7.75 4.72 -14.45
C GLU A 85 -8.89 4.99 -13.44
N PRO A 86 -9.65 3.95 -13.04
CA PRO A 86 -10.62 4.09 -11.96
C PRO A 86 -9.90 4.50 -10.66
N PRO A 87 -10.27 5.62 -10.01
CA PRO A 87 -9.50 6.18 -8.89
C PRO A 87 -9.83 5.48 -7.56
N LEU A 88 -9.64 4.17 -7.50
CA LEU A 88 -9.94 3.35 -6.32
C LEU A 88 -8.98 3.66 -5.17
N PHE A 89 -7.70 3.80 -5.51
CA PHE A 89 -6.65 4.05 -4.53
C PHE A 89 -6.75 5.46 -3.95
N GLU A 90 -7.00 6.44 -4.80
CA GLU A 90 -7.16 7.84 -4.41
C GLU A 90 -8.41 8.05 -3.55
N ARG A 91 -9.50 7.33 -3.82
CA ARG A 91 -10.69 7.33 -2.96
C ARG A 91 -10.40 6.78 -1.57
N LEU A 92 -9.62 5.71 -1.47
CA LEU A 92 -9.22 5.13 -0.18
C LEU A 92 -8.38 6.14 0.62
N VAL A 93 -7.42 6.79 -0.02
CA VAL A 93 -6.59 7.83 0.59
C VAL A 93 -7.44 9.04 1.01
N ALA A 94 -8.33 9.53 0.14
CA ALA A 94 -9.23 10.64 0.44
C ALA A 94 -10.16 10.34 1.61
N LEU A 95 -10.70 9.12 1.70
CA LEU A 95 -11.49 8.68 2.86
C LEU A 95 -10.67 8.76 4.14
N THR A 96 -9.41 8.37 4.09
CA THR A 96 -8.49 8.43 5.23
C THR A 96 -8.23 9.87 5.64
N TYR A 97 -8.02 10.78 4.68
CA TYR A 97 -7.91 12.22 4.97
C TYR A 97 -9.17 12.75 5.66
N ARG A 98 -10.37 12.30 5.26
CA ARG A 98 -11.62 12.68 5.94
C ARG A 98 -11.68 12.18 7.38
N ILE A 99 -11.23 10.95 7.63
CA ILE A 99 -11.22 10.37 8.99
C ILE A 99 -10.19 11.08 9.88
N VAL A 100 -9.02 11.40 9.34
CA VAL A 100 -7.95 12.09 10.08
C VAL A 100 -8.23 13.59 10.22
N GLY A 101 -9.01 14.17 9.30
CA GLY A 101 -9.27 15.60 9.21
C GLY A 101 -8.13 16.41 8.59
N ALA A 102 -7.15 15.75 7.97
CA ALA A 102 -5.98 16.41 7.40
C ALA A 102 -5.51 15.74 6.10
N GLU A 103 -4.98 16.55 5.19
CA GLU A 103 -4.24 16.09 4.01
C GLU A 103 -2.84 15.64 4.42
N ILE A 104 -2.56 14.34 4.32
CA ILE A 104 -1.27 13.75 4.73
C ILE A 104 -0.69 12.96 3.56
N PRO A 105 0.19 13.56 2.73
CA PRO A 105 0.63 12.97 1.46
C PRO A 105 1.20 11.55 1.55
N TRP A 106 1.89 11.22 2.64
CA TRP A 106 2.53 9.92 2.82
C TRP A 106 1.57 8.78 3.22
N ILE A 107 0.28 9.05 3.50
CA ILE A 107 -0.71 7.98 3.79
C ILE A 107 -0.81 6.97 2.64
N ALA A 108 -0.67 7.42 1.40
CA ALA A 108 -0.63 6.54 0.23
C ALA A 108 0.49 5.48 0.35
N ARG A 109 1.64 5.82 0.95
CA ARG A 109 2.76 4.88 1.14
C ARG A 109 2.41 3.80 2.15
N ILE A 110 1.64 4.11 3.19
CA ILE A 110 1.15 3.10 4.15
C ILE A 110 0.35 2.01 3.43
N TYR A 111 -0.58 2.40 2.56
CA TYR A 111 -1.37 1.43 1.79
C TYR A 111 -0.50 0.60 0.86
N SER A 112 0.47 1.21 0.20
CA SER A 112 1.45 0.50 -0.63
C SER A 112 2.23 -0.55 0.19
N ILE A 113 2.68 -0.21 1.39
CA ILE A 113 3.37 -1.12 2.32
C ILE A 113 2.45 -2.29 2.69
N ILE A 114 1.21 -2.00 3.10
CA ILE A 114 0.24 -3.02 3.50
C ILE A 114 -0.03 -3.98 2.34
N PHE A 115 -0.27 -3.48 1.13
CA PHE A 115 -0.51 -4.33 -0.03
C PHE A 115 0.71 -5.15 -0.43
N TRP A 116 1.91 -4.59 -0.28
CA TRP A 116 3.14 -5.33 -0.54
C TRP A 116 3.32 -6.50 0.44
N LEU A 117 3.15 -6.25 1.74
CA LEU A 117 3.21 -7.31 2.76
C LEU A 117 2.10 -8.35 2.56
N ALA A 118 0.87 -7.90 2.30
CA ALA A 118 -0.25 -8.79 2.03
C ALA A 118 -0.01 -9.66 0.79
N GLY A 119 0.58 -9.11 -0.27
CA GLY A 119 0.92 -9.83 -1.50
C GLY A 119 2.04 -10.85 -1.35
N GLY A 120 2.96 -10.66 -0.40
CA GLY A 120 4.02 -11.63 -0.11
C GLY A 120 3.50 -12.97 0.43
N ILE A 121 2.36 -12.96 1.13
CA ILE A 121 1.75 -14.17 1.71
C ILE A 121 1.26 -15.16 0.64
N PRO A 122 0.33 -14.79 -0.29
CA PRO A 122 -0.13 -15.70 -1.33
C PRO A 122 1.00 -16.10 -2.28
N LEU A 123 1.98 -15.22 -2.52
CA LEU A 123 3.16 -15.56 -3.31
C LEU A 123 3.99 -16.67 -2.66
N PHE A 124 4.24 -16.58 -1.35
CA PHE A 124 4.91 -17.64 -0.60
C PHE A 124 4.11 -18.94 -0.62
N LEU A 125 2.80 -18.88 -0.42
CA LEU A 125 1.92 -20.05 -0.46
C LEU A 125 1.94 -20.72 -1.84
N LEU A 126 1.91 -19.92 -2.92
CA LEU A 126 1.98 -20.41 -4.29
C LEU A 126 3.33 -21.08 -4.57
N ALA A 127 4.44 -20.43 -4.23
CA ALA A 127 5.78 -20.96 -4.43
C ALA A 127 5.98 -22.28 -3.64
N ARG A 128 5.47 -22.34 -2.41
CA ARG A 128 5.48 -23.56 -1.61
C ARG A 128 4.69 -24.68 -2.28
N ARG A 129 3.50 -24.39 -2.79
CA ARG A 129 2.67 -25.38 -3.49
C ARG A 129 3.40 -25.95 -4.72
N MET A 130 3.96 -25.07 -5.55
CA MET A 130 4.64 -25.48 -6.79
C MET A 130 5.90 -26.32 -6.55
N THR A 131 6.59 -26.11 -5.43
CA THR A 131 7.83 -26.84 -5.10
C THR A 131 7.63 -28.04 -4.18
N SER A 132 6.48 -28.15 -3.52
CA SER A 132 6.14 -29.29 -2.67
C SER A 132 5.32 -30.37 -3.40
N ASP A 133 4.59 -29.99 -4.46
CA ASP A 133 3.81 -30.89 -5.31
C ASP A 133 4.62 -31.42 -6.53
N ALA A 134 5.90 -31.07 -6.63
CA ALA A 134 6.85 -31.52 -7.65
C ALA A 134 7.83 -32.56 -7.05
#